data_AF-A0A9D4UZ62-F1
#
_entry.id   AF-A0A9D4UZ62-F1
#
_cell.length_a   1.000
_cell.length_b   1.000
_cell.length_c   1.000
_cell.angle_alpha   90.00
_cell.angle_beta   90.00
_cell.angle_gamma   90.00
#
_symmetry.space_group_name_H-M   'P 1'
#
loop_
_entity.id
_entity.type
_entity.pdbx_description
1 polymer ?
#
loop_
_entity_poly.entity_id
_entity_poly.type
_entity_poly.pdbx_seq_one_letter_code
_entity_poly.pdbx_strand_id
1 'polypeptide(L)'
;METTEDAAIVWENPNTPITTLDFILHDGIRFVRPYFFEFIAHVKERWDMKTVTNLFAEEFRQRPLEYYIEAVDVGRILVNGKKVTRDHVVRASQTLSHFVHRHEPPVMGETVEILELTTDVVTVWKPSSVPVHACGQYRKNTVLGILEAEYNLRPLYPIHRLDRLVSGLLILARNAHTADQFRQEIEGGKISKSYIAKVKGVFPAEEVTLNASVVYDAREGRSMVKVTNKLGSKYPVGGALHQTNEKSVGAAKDACTKFKRLSSNGEYSIVQCMPLTGRTHQIRVHLQHLGHPIANDDLYASHNPPKRTETGTNAERAARLEVTTAPSESSLKRRRISEDSLSTVKEDSSHCVSMAEDRLSSDDNVEDAEESALSQKAKPDNVFMAGNEVNFVVDSLCTHCPNLWPSGYEGKEHGLWLHCKSYSSDRWSYECPLPSWAKESL
;
A
#
# COMPACT_ATOMS: atom_id res chain seq x y z
N MET A 1 4.51 -43.83 3.67
CA MET A 1 4.27 -42.66 4.54
C MET A 1 5.57 -41.89 4.55
N GLU A 2 5.76 -41.04 3.55
CA GLU A 2 6.86 -40.08 3.55
C GLU A 2 6.54 -39.03 4.61
N THR A 3 7.40 -38.96 5.62
CA THR A 3 7.43 -37.88 6.59
C THR A 3 7.75 -36.61 5.82
N THR A 4 6.78 -35.71 5.71
CA THR A 4 7.01 -34.33 5.28
C THR A 4 8.10 -33.76 6.17
N GLU A 5 9.30 -33.57 5.62
CA GLU A 5 10.35 -32.79 6.28
C GLU A 5 9.73 -31.45 6.69
N ASP A 6 9.86 -31.10 7.98
CA ASP A 6 9.50 -29.78 8.50
C ASP A 6 10.34 -28.74 7.75
N ALA A 7 9.81 -28.22 6.64
CA ALA A 7 10.43 -27.14 5.90
C ALA A 7 10.61 -25.98 6.88
N ALA A 8 11.86 -25.66 7.21
CA ALA A 8 12.18 -24.62 8.16
C ALA A 8 11.52 -23.31 7.72
N ILE A 9 10.70 -22.72 8.60
CA ILE A 9 10.01 -21.45 8.33
C ILE A 9 11.06 -20.38 8.05
N VAL A 10 11.00 -19.78 6.85
CA VAL A 10 11.86 -18.67 6.45
C VAL A 10 11.17 -17.36 6.81
N TRP A 11 11.74 -16.63 7.78
CA TRP A 11 11.25 -15.31 8.18
C TRP A 11 11.80 -14.22 7.26
N GLU A 12 10.92 -13.49 6.60
CA GLU A 12 11.27 -12.32 5.81
C GLU A 12 11.30 -11.05 6.65
N ASN A 13 12.07 -10.07 6.18
CA ASN A 13 12.16 -8.73 6.75
C ASN A 13 12.12 -7.66 5.62
N PRO A 14 12.11 -6.36 5.92
CA PRO A 14 12.06 -5.31 4.90
C PRO A 14 13.16 -5.38 3.83
N ASN A 15 14.31 -5.98 4.14
CA ASN A 15 15.45 -6.11 3.23
C ASN A 15 15.44 -7.42 2.43
N THR A 16 14.54 -8.36 2.74
CA THR A 16 14.40 -9.60 1.97
C THR A 16 14.01 -9.26 0.53
N PRO A 17 14.81 -9.66 -0.48
CA PRO A 17 14.54 -9.38 -1.88
C PRO A 17 13.19 -9.93 -2.32
N ILE A 18 12.54 -9.21 -3.24
CA ILE A 18 11.29 -9.64 -3.87
C ILE A 18 11.63 -10.25 -5.22
N THR A 19 11.05 -11.40 -5.54
CA THR A 19 11.32 -12.16 -6.76
C THR A 19 10.03 -12.46 -7.52
N THR A 20 10.12 -12.85 -8.78
CA THR A 20 8.94 -13.23 -9.57
C THR A 20 8.20 -14.43 -8.97
N LEU A 21 8.89 -15.30 -8.22
CA LEU A 21 8.30 -16.46 -7.55
C LEU A 21 7.33 -16.07 -6.41
N ASP A 22 7.43 -14.84 -5.90
CA ASP A 22 6.51 -14.32 -4.88
C ASP A 22 5.11 -14.06 -5.43
N PHE A 23 4.96 -13.93 -6.75
CA PHE A 23 3.70 -13.55 -7.37
C PHE A 23 3.00 -14.74 -8.03
N ILE A 24 1.68 -14.68 -8.00
CA ILE A 24 0.79 -15.61 -8.71
C ILE A 24 -0.16 -14.76 -9.56
N LEU A 25 -0.21 -15.05 -10.87
CA LEU A 25 -1.14 -14.42 -11.79
C LEU A 25 -2.26 -15.40 -12.14
N HIS A 26 -3.50 -15.00 -11.89
CA HIS A 26 -4.68 -15.80 -12.20
C HIS A 26 -5.85 -14.88 -12.55
N ASP A 27 -6.54 -15.15 -13.66
CA ASP A 27 -7.72 -14.38 -14.14
C ASP A 27 -7.52 -12.85 -14.19
N GLY A 28 -6.32 -12.40 -14.57
CA GLY A 28 -5.99 -10.98 -14.65
C GLY A 28 -5.80 -10.31 -13.29
N ILE A 29 -5.64 -11.09 -12.22
CA ILE A 29 -5.38 -10.63 -10.86
C ILE A 29 -4.00 -11.14 -10.42
N ARG A 30 -3.24 -10.30 -9.72
CA ARG A 30 -1.96 -10.59 -9.11
C ARG A 30 -2.11 -10.80 -7.61
N PHE A 31 -1.78 -11.99 -7.18
CA PHE A 31 -1.69 -12.41 -5.80
C PHE A 31 -0.22 -12.50 -5.38
N VAL A 32 0.00 -12.45 -4.06
CA VAL A 32 1.31 -12.69 -3.45
C VAL A 32 1.22 -13.99 -2.67
N ARG A 33 2.20 -14.88 -2.85
CA ARG A 33 2.35 -16.07 -2.03
C ARG A 33 2.46 -15.67 -0.56
N PRO A 34 1.68 -16.27 0.35
CA PRO A 34 1.75 -15.92 1.76
C PRO A 34 3.15 -16.22 2.29
N TYR A 35 3.62 -15.34 3.17
CA TYR A 35 5.00 -15.40 3.65
C TYR A 35 5.07 -15.02 5.12
N PHE A 36 6.06 -15.58 5.80
CA PHE A 36 6.35 -15.27 7.18
C PHE A 36 7.17 -13.99 7.25
N PHE A 37 6.79 -13.05 8.12
CA PHE A 37 7.39 -11.73 8.19
C PHE A 37 7.63 -11.30 9.64
N GLU A 38 8.78 -10.69 9.89
CA GLU A 38 9.15 -10.11 11.18
C GLU A 38 8.90 -8.60 11.18
N PHE A 39 8.02 -8.15 12.09
CA PHE A 39 7.92 -6.75 12.45
C PHE A 39 8.84 -6.44 13.63
N ILE A 40 9.74 -5.47 13.46
CA ILE A 40 10.63 -5.01 14.52
C ILE A 40 10.30 -3.56 14.85
N ALA A 41 10.14 -3.25 16.14
CA ALA A 41 9.94 -1.89 16.62
C ALA A 41 10.68 -1.65 17.94
N HIS A 42 11.24 -0.45 18.10
CA HIS A 42 11.71 0.01 19.40
C HIS A 42 10.52 0.40 20.27
N VAL A 43 10.61 0.08 21.57
CA VAL A 43 9.58 0.46 22.54
C VAL A 43 9.52 1.98 22.63
N LYS A 44 8.32 2.52 22.34
CA LYS A 44 8.04 3.94 22.38
C LYS A 44 7.71 4.37 23.81
N GLU A 45 7.88 5.66 24.11
CA GLU A 45 7.59 6.19 25.44
C GLU A 45 6.15 5.89 25.90
N ARG A 46 5.15 6.08 25.04
CA ARG A 46 3.74 5.76 25.33
C ARG A 46 3.43 4.27 25.59
N TRP A 47 4.38 3.40 25.30
CA TRP A 47 4.28 1.96 25.48
C TRP A 47 4.91 1.51 26.80
N ASP A 48 5.74 2.35 27.41
CA ASP A 48 6.43 2.02 28.65
C ASP A 48 5.45 1.65 29.77
N MET A 49 5.88 0.75 30.65
CA MET A 49 5.09 0.22 31.77
C MET A 49 3.85 -0.59 31.40
N LYS A 50 3.56 -0.83 30.11
CA LYS A 50 2.48 -1.74 29.68
C LYS A 50 2.96 -3.18 29.67
N THR A 51 2.06 -4.13 29.96
CA THR A 51 2.33 -5.54 29.67
C THR A 51 2.37 -5.75 28.15
N VAL A 52 3.18 -6.70 27.68
CA VAL A 52 3.34 -6.98 26.25
C VAL A 52 2.00 -7.29 25.57
N THR A 53 1.15 -8.10 26.21
CA THR A 53 -0.17 -8.47 25.67
C THR A 53 -1.12 -7.28 25.56
N ASN A 54 -1.23 -6.44 26.60
CA ASN A 54 -2.09 -5.25 26.57
C ASN A 54 -1.57 -4.20 25.59
N LEU A 55 -0.25 -4.00 25.54
CA LEU A 55 0.39 -3.14 24.56
C LEU A 55 -0.03 -3.52 23.15
N PHE A 56 0.07 -4.81 22.81
CA PHE A 56 -0.25 -5.27 21.46
C PHE A 56 -1.74 -5.11 21.15
N ALA A 57 -2.62 -5.49 22.08
CA ALA A 57 -4.07 -5.35 21.89
C ALA A 57 -4.54 -3.89 21.75
N GLU A 58 -3.94 -2.95 22.48
CA GLU A 58 -4.34 -1.54 22.45
C GLU A 58 -3.84 -0.80 21.21
N GLU A 59 -2.60 -1.08 20.78
CA GLU A 59 -1.92 -0.38 19.69
C GLU A 59 -2.16 -1.03 18.33
N PHE A 60 -2.27 -2.36 18.27
CA PHE A 60 -2.44 -3.14 17.04
C PHE A 60 -3.82 -3.81 17.00
N ARG A 61 -4.87 -3.02 16.89
CA ARG A 61 -6.28 -3.48 16.99
C ARG A 61 -6.78 -4.33 15.82
N GLN A 62 -5.89 -4.82 14.96
CA GLN A 62 -6.25 -5.70 13.85
C GLN A 62 -6.52 -7.13 14.30
N ARG A 63 -6.04 -7.53 15.49
CA ARG A 63 -6.24 -8.86 16.04
C ARG A 63 -6.74 -8.76 17.49
N PRO A 64 -7.53 -9.74 17.95
CA PRO A 64 -8.05 -9.74 19.32
C PRO A 64 -6.94 -10.02 20.34
N LEU A 65 -7.20 -9.74 21.62
CA LEU A 65 -6.22 -9.94 22.71
C LEU A 65 -5.77 -11.41 22.80
N GLU A 66 -6.70 -12.34 22.58
CA GLU A 66 -6.48 -13.78 22.63
C GLU A 66 -5.39 -14.22 21.64
N TYR A 67 -5.38 -13.64 20.43
CA TYR A 67 -4.31 -13.88 19.46
C TYR A 67 -2.95 -13.46 20.02
N TYR A 68 -2.86 -12.31 20.69
CA TYR A 68 -1.60 -11.80 21.22
C TYR A 68 -1.10 -12.61 22.41
N ILE A 69 -2.01 -13.13 23.23
CA ILE A 69 -1.68 -14.09 24.29
C ILE A 69 -1.02 -15.33 23.70
N GLU A 70 -1.68 -15.96 22.73
CA GLU A 70 -1.17 -17.17 22.09
C GLU A 70 0.15 -16.92 21.35
N ALA A 71 0.27 -15.77 20.67
CA ALA A 71 1.50 -15.36 20.00
C ALA A 71 2.68 -15.21 20.96
N VAL A 72 2.48 -14.72 22.19
CA VAL A 72 3.53 -14.70 23.21
C VAL A 72 3.89 -16.13 23.64
N ASP A 73 2.90 -16.98 23.90
CA ASP A 73 3.12 -18.35 24.39
C ASP A 73 3.92 -19.22 23.43
N VAL A 74 3.62 -19.14 22.12
CA VAL A 74 4.37 -19.89 21.11
C VAL A 74 5.71 -19.23 20.77
N GLY A 75 5.95 -17.99 21.24
CA GLY A 75 7.18 -17.24 21.01
C GLY A 75 7.24 -16.51 19.68
N ARG A 76 6.10 -16.07 19.13
CA ARG A 76 6.03 -15.13 18.00
C ARG A 76 6.26 -13.69 18.40
N ILE A 77 6.14 -13.38 19.68
CA ILE A 77 6.45 -12.06 20.21
C ILE A 77 7.67 -12.19 21.11
N LEU A 78 8.74 -11.48 20.74
CA LEU A 78 10.00 -11.45 21.48
C LEU A 78 10.28 -10.04 21.98
N VAL A 79 10.96 -9.96 23.12
CA VAL A 79 11.51 -8.71 23.67
C VAL A 79 13.03 -8.86 23.74
N ASN A 80 13.76 -7.95 23.10
CA ASN A 80 15.22 -8.04 22.93
C ASN A 80 15.67 -9.42 22.39
N GLY A 81 14.91 -9.97 21.44
CA GLY A 81 15.17 -11.28 20.83
C GLY A 81 14.91 -12.50 21.74
N LYS A 82 14.32 -12.30 22.93
CA LYS A 82 14.03 -13.39 23.88
C LYS A 82 12.53 -13.60 24.04
N LYS A 83 12.12 -14.86 24.23
CA LYS A 83 10.74 -15.19 24.61
C LYS A 83 10.45 -14.61 25.99
N VAL A 84 9.24 -14.10 26.17
CA VAL A 84 8.78 -13.49 27.42
C VAL A 84 7.45 -14.09 27.87
N THR A 85 7.06 -13.82 29.11
CA THR A 85 5.73 -14.19 29.62
C THR A 85 4.68 -13.15 29.20
N ARG A 86 3.40 -13.55 29.25
CA ARG A 86 2.24 -12.71 28.90
C ARG A 86 2.18 -11.38 29.68
N ASP A 87 2.67 -11.40 30.91
CA ASP A 87 2.67 -10.27 31.86
C ASP A 87 3.98 -9.46 31.83
N HIS A 88 4.90 -9.78 30.91
CA HIS A 88 6.15 -9.04 30.79
C HIS A 88 5.86 -7.56 30.53
N VAL A 89 6.34 -6.70 31.43
CA VAL A 89 6.20 -5.25 31.32
C VAL A 89 7.32 -4.71 30.44
N VAL A 90 6.94 -4.10 29.32
CA VAL A 90 7.91 -3.51 28.40
C VAL A 90 8.50 -2.22 28.97
N ARG A 91 9.74 -1.94 28.58
CA ARG A 91 10.54 -0.80 29.03
C ARG A 91 11.02 0.01 27.84
N ALA A 92 11.08 1.33 28.00
CA ALA A 92 11.78 2.20 27.05
C ALA A 92 13.20 1.65 26.77
N SER A 93 13.68 1.79 25.54
CA SER A 93 14.93 1.21 24.97
C SER A 93 14.92 -0.26 24.55
N GLN A 94 13.90 -1.05 24.92
CA GLN A 94 13.78 -2.43 24.43
C GLN A 94 13.36 -2.48 22.95
N THR A 95 13.63 -3.61 22.30
CA THR A 95 13.09 -3.96 20.98
C THR A 95 12.00 -5.02 21.11
N LEU A 96 10.95 -4.86 20.31
CA LEU A 96 9.88 -5.83 20.14
C LEU A 96 9.99 -6.43 18.74
N SER A 97 10.00 -7.76 18.65
CA SER A 97 9.82 -8.49 17.39
C SER A 97 8.47 -9.20 17.43
N HIS A 98 7.71 -9.10 16.34
CA HIS A 98 6.47 -9.84 16.13
C HIS A 98 6.49 -10.56 14.79
N PHE A 99 6.48 -11.88 14.86
CA PHE A 99 6.49 -12.80 13.75
C PHE A 99 5.07 -13.14 13.32
N VAL A 100 4.74 -12.86 12.05
CA VAL A 100 3.40 -13.08 11.50
C VAL A 100 3.45 -13.81 10.17
N HIS A 101 2.40 -14.58 9.89
CA HIS A 101 2.13 -15.06 8.53
C HIS A 101 1.29 -14.01 7.80
N ARG A 102 1.81 -13.45 6.70
CA ARG A 102 1.21 -12.34 5.97
C ARG A 102 0.55 -12.79 4.68
N HIS A 103 -0.64 -12.24 4.46
CA HIS A 103 -1.38 -12.31 3.21
C HIS A 103 -1.55 -10.87 2.72
N GLU A 104 -1.15 -10.57 1.49
CA GLU A 104 -1.37 -9.26 0.89
C GLU A 104 -2.67 -9.24 0.10
N PRO A 105 -3.39 -8.11 0.07
CA PRO A 105 -4.53 -7.97 -0.82
C PRO A 105 -4.12 -8.14 -2.29
N PRO A 106 -5.01 -8.73 -3.11
CA PRO A 106 -4.78 -8.84 -4.53
C PRO A 106 -4.80 -7.47 -5.20
N VAL A 107 -4.09 -7.37 -6.33
CA VAL A 107 -4.10 -6.21 -7.22
C VAL A 107 -4.37 -6.67 -8.65
N MET A 108 -4.75 -5.76 -9.54
CA MET A 108 -4.88 -6.07 -10.97
C MET A 108 -3.52 -6.57 -11.51
N GLY A 109 -3.57 -7.63 -12.32
CA GLY A 109 -2.42 -8.30 -12.90
C GLY A 109 -1.84 -7.63 -14.14
N GLU A 110 -2.29 -6.42 -14.46
CA GLU A 110 -1.70 -5.59 -15.52
C GLU A 110 -0.21 -5.34 -15.25
N THR A 111 0.59 -5.37 -16.31
CA THR A 111 2.04 -5.11 -16.23
C THR A 111 2.30 -3.66 -15.82
N VAL A 112 3.34 -3.46 -15.01
CA VAL A 112 3.91 -2.13 -14.77
C VAL A 112 4.88 -1.84 -15.91
N GLU A 113 4.38 -1.22 -16.98
CA GLU A 113 5.19 -0.96 -18.18
C GLU A 113 6.23 0.13 -17.90
N ILE A 114 7.49 -0.13 -18.23
CA ILE A 114 8.55 0.88 -18.23
C ILE A 114 8.42 1.70 -19.52
N LEU A 115 8.21 3.01 -19.37
CA LEU A 115 8.07 3.95 -20.48
C LEU A 115 9.42 4.54 -20.87
N GLU A 116 10.25 4.86 -19.87
CA GLU A 116 11.59 5.38 -20.05
C GLU A 116 12.50 4.88 -18.94
N LEU A 117 13.73 4.49 -19.28
CA LEU A 117 14.76 4.08 -18.34
C LEU A 117 16.08 4.75 -18.72
N THR A 118 16.53 5.68 -17.89
CA THR A 118 17.83 6.36 -18.00
C THR A 118 18.68 6.05 -16.78
N THR A 119 19.91 6.56 -16.72
CA THR A 119 20.79 6.43 -15.54
C THR A 119 20.16 7.01 -14.27
N ASP A 120 19.41 8.11 -14.39
CA ASP A 120 18.89 8.87 -13.25
C ASP A 120 17.41 8.60 -12.94
N VAL A 121 16.63 8.24 -13.95
CA VAL A 121 15.16 8.16 -13.85
C VAL A 121 14.63 6.90 -14.51
N VAL A 122 13.61 6.32 -13.90
CA VAL A 122 12.71 5.39 -14.57
C VAL A 122 11.29 5.93 -14.49
N THR A 123 10.61 6.00 -15.64
CA THR A 123 9.19 6.32 -15.70
C THR A 123 8.41 5.08 -16.05
N VAL A 124 7.26 4.91 -15.38
CA VAL A 124 6.42 3.73 -15.57
C VAL A 124 4.97 4.10 -15.76
N TRP A 125 4.26 3.29 -16.53
CA TRP A 125 2.81 3.33 -16.60
C TRP A 125 2.25 2.47 -15.48
N LYS A 126 1.88 3.14 -14.38
CA LYS A 126 1.27 2.49 -13.22
C LYS A 126 -0.16 2.04 -13.56
N PRO A 127 -0.51 0.76 -13.42
CA PRO A 127 -1.89 0.31 -13.51
C PRO A 127 -2.72 0.75 -12.29
N SER A 128 -4.04 0.78 -12.46
CA SER A 128 -4.95 0.99 -11.34
C SER A 128 -4.88 -0.18 -10.35
N SER A 129 -5.30 0.06 -9.11
CA SER A 129 -5.30 -0.88 -7.96
C SER A 129 -3.94 -1.18 -7.29
N VAL A 130 -2.81 -0.95 -7.96
CA VAL A 130 -1.47 -1.21 -7.40
C VAL A 130 -0.99 0.00 -6.59
N PRO A 131 -0.62 -0.12 -5.30
CA PRO A 131 0.04 0.95 -4.56
C PRO A 131 1.45 1.25 -5.09
N VAL A 132 1.93 2.49 -4.93
CA VAL A 132 3.28 2.86 -5.39
C VAL A 132 4.37 2.15 -4.58
N HIS A 133 4.29 2.21 -3.25
CA HIS A 133 5.30 1.67 -2.32
C HIS A 133 4.61 0.93 -1.17
N ALA A 134 5.40 0.21 -0.37
CA ALA A 134 4.92 -0.54 0.78
C ALA A 134 4.10 0.35 1.74
N CYS A 135 2.83 -0.01 1.96
CA CYS A 135 1.93 0.74 2.82
C CYS A 135 0.78 -0.16 3.31
N GLY A 136 0.42 -0.02 4.58
CA GLY A 136 -0.65 -0.83 5.18
C GLY A 136 -0.36 -2.33 4.99
N GLN A 137 -1.27 -3.04 4.32
CA GLN A 137 -1.15 -4.47 4.05
C GLN A 137 -0.31 -4.82 2.82
N TYR A 138 0.18 -3.84 2.06
CA TYR A 138 0.95 -4.07 0.84
C TYR A 138 2.45 -3.91 1.12
N ARG A 139 3.25 -4.89 0.71
CA ARG A 139 4.72 -4.82 0.66
C ARG A 139 5.20 -5.23 -0.73
N LYS A 140 4.96 -6.47 -1.13
CA LYS A 140 5.35 -7.05 -2.42
C LYS A 140 4.43 -6.60 -3.55
N ASN A 141 3.11 -6.55 -3.31
CA ASN A 141 2.11 -6.08 -4.29
C ASN A 141 2.10 -4.55 -4.41
N THR A 142 3.22 -3.98 -4.85
CA THR A 142 3.42 -2.54 -5.06
C THR A 142 4.22 -2.32 -6.34
N VAL A 143 4.18 -1.10 -6.91
CA VAL A 143 4.98 -0.77 -8.10
C VAL A 143 6.46 -1.05 -7.84
N LEU A 144 6.99 -0.63 -6.69
CA LEU A 144 8.39 -0.89 -6.34
C LEU A 144 8.69 -2.38 -6.22
N GLY A 145 7.82 -3.16 -5.56
CA GLY A 145 8.04 -4.61 -5.40
C GLY A 145 7.94 -5.38 -6.72
N ILE A 146 7.03 -4.97 -7.61
CA ILE A 146 6.92 -5.55 -8.95
C ILE A 146 8.14 -5.21 -9.80
N LEU A 147 8.62 -3.95 -9.76
CA LEU A 147 9.81 -3.54 -10.50
C LEU A 147 11.10 -4.22 -9.98
N GLU A 148 11.20 -4.43 -8.66
CA GLU A 148 12.28 -5.20 -8.06
C GLU A 148 12.26 -6.64 -8.58
N ALA A 149 11.10 -7.30 -8.52
CA ALA A 149 10.98 -8.70 -8.91
C ALA A 149 11.15 -8.95 -10.41
N GLU A 150 10.48 -8.16 -11.25
CA GLU A 150 10.41 -8.41 -12.70
C GLU A 150 11.58 -7.81 -13.47
N TYR A 151 12.18 -6.72 -12.95
CA TYR A 151 13.21 -5.96 -13.67
C TYR A 151 14.50 -5.78 -12.88
N ASN A 152 14.59 -6.29 -11.64
CA ASN A 152 15.74 -6.11 -10.75
C ASN A 152 16.11 -4.62 -10.54
N LEU A 153 15.10 -3.75 -10.51
CA LEU A 153 15.29 -2.31 -10.34
C LEU A 153 15.17 -1.92 -8.87
N ARG A 154 16.32 -1.74 -8.20
CA ARG A 154 16.42 -1.19 -6.84
C ARG A 154 17.82 -0.58 -6.59
N PRO A 155 17.96 0.44 -5.71
CA PRO A 155 16.89 1.18 -5.06
C PRO A 155 16.18 2.12 -6.04
N LEU A 156 14.89 2.38 -5.79
CA LEU A 156 14.10 3.36 -6.52
C LEU A 156 13.44 4.31 -5.52
N TYR A 157 13.42 5.60 -5.86
CA TYR A 157 12.95 6.68 -5.02
C TYR A 157 11.74 7.35 -5.69
N PRO A 158 10.50 7.04 -5.25
CA PRO A 158 9.33 7.71 -5.78
C PRO A 158 9.37 9.21 -5.47
N ILE A 159 9.38 10.04 -6.51
CA ILE A 159 9.39 11.51 -6.36
C ILE A 159 7.98 12.06 -6.08
N HIS A 160 6.95 11.30 -6.45
CA HIS A 160 5.56 11.58 -6.12
C HIS A 160 4.82 10.24 -5.91
N ARG A 161 3.57 10.33 -5.43
CA ARG A 161 2.68 9.18 -5.28
C ARG A 161 1.40 9.39 -6.06
N LEU A 162 0.89 8.32 -6.65
CA LEU A 162 -0.48 8.22 -7.14
C LEU A 162 -1.30 7.43 -6.12
N ASP A 163 -2.58 7.76 -5.99
CA ASP A 163 -3.50 6.95 -5.20
C ASP A 163 -3.58 5.54 -5.79
N ARG A 164 -3.86 4.55 -4.93
CA ARG A 164 -3.87 3.13 -5.31
C ARG A 164 -4.74 2.86 -6.55
N LEU A 165 -5.95 3.43 -6.60
CA LEU A 165 -6.91 3.24 -7.68
C LEU A 165 -6.63 4.11 -8.93
N VAL A 166 -5.73 5.09 -8.84
CA VAL A 166 -5.38 6.00 -9.95
C VAL A 166 -4.30 5.33 -10.82
N SER A 167 -4.51 5.33 -12.13
CA SER A 167 -3.51 4.86 -13.11
C SER A 167 -2.69 6.02 -13.67
N GLY A 168 -1.64 5.68 -14.42
CA GLY A 168 -0.91 6.64 -15.26
C GLY A 168 0.56 6.77 -14.91
N LEU A 169 1.15 7.88 -15.36
CA LEU A 169 2.58 8.15 -15.26
C LEU A 169 3.03 8.22 -13.80
N LEU A 170 4.04 7.41 -13.48
CA LEU A 170 4.79 7.49 -12.24
C LEU A 170 6.27 7.66 -12.56
N ILE A 171 6.89 8.67 -11.96
CA ILE A 171 8.34 8.94 -12.09
C ILE A 171 9.04 8.45 -10.82
N LEU A 172 10.11 7.67 -11.00
CA LEU A 172 10.95 7.16 -9.93
C LEU A 172 12.39 7.57 -10.22
N ALA A 173 13.04 8.21 -9.26
CA ALA A 173 14.47 8.47 -9.34
C ALA A 173 15.24 7.18 -9.01
N ARG A 174 16.38 6.97 -9.67
CA ARG A 174 17.26 5.80 -9.46
C ARG A 174 18.35 6.05 -8.41
N ASN A 175 18.54 7.31 -8.01
CA ASN A 175 19.47 7.70 -6.97
C ASN A 175 18.89 8.82 -6.09
N ALA A 176 19.44 8.97 -4.88
CA ALA A 176 18.96 9.93 -3.90
C ALA A 176 19.17 11.39 -4.33
N HIS A 177 20.20 11.67 -5.13
CA HIS A 177 20.50 13.02 -5.62
C HIS A 177 19.42 13.52 -6.57
N THR A 178 19.08 12.73 -7.59
CA THR A 178 17.99 13.01 -8.53
C THR A 178 16.65 13.11 -7.80
N ALA A 179 16.39 12.24 -6.82
CA ALA A 179 15.18 12.31 -6.00
C ALA A 179 15.06 13.66 -5.25
N ASP A 180 16.19 14.17 -4.74
CA ASP A 180 16.27 15.47 -4.07
C ASP A 180 15.96 16.63 -5.01
N GLN A 181 16.54 16.62 -6.21
CA GLN A 181 16.29 17.63 -7.24
C GLN A 181 14.79 17.71 -7.60
N PHE A 182 14.14 16.57 -7.87
CA PHE A 182 12.71 16.55 -8.14
C PHE A 182 11.88 17.05 -6.96
N ARG A 183 12.25 16.69 -5.72
CA ARG A 183 11.53 17.16 -4.53
C ARG A 183 11.56 18.68 -4.45
N GLN A 184 12.73 19.29 -4.67
CA GLN A 184 12.88 20.75 -4.67
C GLN A 184 12.04 21.41 -5.77
N GLU A 185 11.92 20.81 -6.96
CA GLU A 185 11.06 21.31 -8.03
C GLU A 185 9.57 21.20 -7.69
N ILE A 186 9.14 20.09 -7.08
CA ILE A 186 7.76 19.87 -6.64
C ILE A 186 7.39 20.87 -5.55
N GLU A 187 8.24 21.02 -4.54
CA GLU A 187 8.06 21.95 -3.42
C GLU A 187 8.08 23.41 -3.89
N GLY A 188 8.93 23.73 -4.85
CA GLY A 188 8.99 25.02 -5.51
C GLY A 188 7.83 25.32 -6.47
N GLY A 189 6.92 24.35 -6.69
CA GLY A 189 5.77 24.53 -7.59
C GLY A 189 6.14 24.69 -9.07
N LYS A 190 7.32 24.20 -9.48
CA LYS A 190 7.85 24.35 -10.84
C LYS A 190 7.30 23.32 -11.82
N ILE A 191 6.59 22.31 -11.31
CA ILE A 191 6.13 21.17 -12.08
C ILE A 191 4.66 21.31 -12.45
N SER A 192 4.41 21.29 -13.76
CA SER A 192 3.10 21.18 -14.35
C SER A 192 2.63 19.72 -14.32
N LYS A 193 1.36 19.53 -13.97
CA LYS A 193 0.70 18.23 -13.78
C LYS A 193 -0.50 18.15 -14.69
N SER A 194 -0.67 17.07 -15.44
CA SER A 194 -1.87 16.84 -16.25
C SER A 194 -2.49 15.49 -15.97
N TYR A 195 -3.78 15.49 -15.70
CA TYR A 195 -4.59 14.32 -15.43
C TYR A 195 -5.80 14.31 -16.35
N ILE A 196 -6.31 13.13 -16.67
CA ILE A 196 -7.56 12.94 -17.41
C ILE A 196 -8.57 12.28 -16.47
N ALA A 197 -9.79 12.80 -16.46
CA ALA A 197 -10.89 12.26 -15.66
C ALA A 197 -12.14 12.07 -16.52
N LYS A 198 -12.88 10.98 -16.30
CA LYS A 198 -14.24 10.79 -16.83
C LYS A 198 -15.26 11.11 -15.74
N VAL A 199 -16.02 12.18 -15.94
CA VAL A 199 -16.92 12.75 -14.93
C VAL A 199 -18.38 12.64 -15.35
N LYS A 200 -19.29 12.64 -14.37
CA LYS A 200 -20.74 12.66 -14.62
C LYS A 200 -21.20 14.02 -15.15
N GLY A 201 -22.13 13.99 -16.09
CA GLY A 201 -22.76 15.14 -16.71
C GLY A 201 -21.90 15.84 -17.75
N VAL A 202 -22.43 16.96 -18.24
CA VAL A 202 -21.78 17.84 -19.20
C VAL A 202 -20.96 18.88 -18.44
N PHE A 203 -19.64 18.70 -18.35
CA PHE A 203 -18.74 19.67 -17.73
C PHE A 203 -18.77 21.00 -18.53
N PRO A 204 -18.53 22.17 -17.90
CA PRO A 204 -18.47 23.44 -18.63
C PRO A 204 -17.54 23.42 -19.84
N ALA A 205 -17.93 24.10 -20.92
CA ALA A 205 -17.13 24.20 -22.14
C ALA A 205 -15.87 25.06 -21.94
N GLU A 206 -16.00 26.12 -21.15
CA GLU A 206 -14.92 27.04 -20.81
C GLU A 206 -13.98 26.45 -19.75
N GLU A 207 -12.75 26.95 -19.70
CA GLU A 207 -11.81 26.58 -18.64
C GLU A 207 -12.35 27.03 -17.26
N VAL A 208 -12.30 26.12 -16.29
CA VAL A 208 -12.72 26.37 -14.91
C VAL A 208 -11.51 26.29 -13.99
N THR A 209 -11.21 27.35 -13.25
CA THR A 209 -10.22 27.32 -12.17
C THR A 209 -10.94 27.30 -10.82
N LEU A 210 -10.71 26.26 -10.02
CA LEU A 210 -11.23 26.18 -8.66
C LEU A 210 -10.12 26.42 -7.63
N ASN A 211 -10.30 27.47 -6.83
CA ASN A 211 -9.50 27.76 -5.64
C ASN A 211 -10.32 27.43 -4.40
N ALA A 212 -10.12 26.26 -3.81
CA ALA A 212 -10.89 25.84 -2.65
C ALA A 212 -10.04 24.96 -1.72
N SER A 213 -9.97 25.33 -0.45
CA SER A 213 -9.13 24.62 0.52
C SER A 213 -9.64 23.20 0.75
N VAL A 214 -8.71 22.26 0.87
CA VAL A 214 -8.97 20.84 1.08
C VAL A 214 -8.60 20.45 2.50
N VAL A 215 -9.48 19.67 3.11
CA VAL A 215 -9.33 19.10 4.44
C VAL A 215 -9.35 17.59 4.31
N TYR A 216 -8.32 16.90 4.80
CA TYR A 216 -8.30 15.44 4.82
C TYR A 216 -8.73 14.92 6.19
N ASP A 217 -9.78 14.11 6.21
CA ASP A 217 -10.20 13.33 7.37
C ASP A 217 -9.50 11.96 7.32
N ALA A 218 -8.50 11.77 8.17
CA ALA A 218 -7.74 10.52 8.23
C ALA A 218 -8.55 9.36 8.81
N ARG A 219 -9.56 9.63 9.65
CA ARG A 219 -10.43 8.59 10.23
C ARG A 219 -11.34 8.02 9.15
N GLU A 220 -11.92 8.90 8.35
CA GLU A 220 -12.79 8.51 7.23
C GLU A 220 -12.01 8.19 5.95
N GLY A 221 -10.72 8.52 5.88
CA GLY A 221 -9.89 8.32 4.70
C GLY A 221 -10.38 9.10 3.48
N ARG A 222 -11.00 10.26 3.70
CA ARG A 222 -11.61 11.10 2.66
C ARG A 222 -11.26 12.56 2.85
N SER A 223 -11.13 13.26 1.74
CA SER A 223 -11.04 14.72 1.71
C SER A 223 -12.40 15.39 1.56
N MET A 224 -12.49 16.63 2.04
CA MET A 224 -13.63 17.53 1.90
C MET A 224 -13.14 18.91 1.44
N VAL A 225 -13.97 19.65 0.70
CA VAL A 225 -13.74 21.07 0.40
C VAL A 225 -14.27 21.91 1.55
N LYS A 226 -13.42 22.79 2.09
CA LYS A 226 -13.85 23.85 3.00
C LYS A 226 -13.94 25.14 2.21
N VAL A 227 -15.16 25.59 1.94
CA VAL A 227 -15.38 26.90 1.33
C VAL A 227 -15.02 27.95 2.38
N THR A 228 -13.90 28.65 2.17
CA THR A 228 -13.64 29.90 2.87
C THR A 228 -14.40 30.99 2.12
N ASN A 229 -15.14 31.86 2.82
CA ASN A 229 -15.97 32.92 2.23
C ASN A 229 -15.17 34.04 1.53
N LYS A 230 -14.07 33.71 0.83
CA LYS A 230 -13.32 34.67 0.01
C LYS A 230 -13.39 34.21 -1.44
N LEU A 231 -14.25 34.94 -2.18
CA LEU A 231 -14.45 34.95 -3.64
C LEU A 231 -15.36 33.86 -4.25
N GLY A 232 -16.65 34.22 -4.42
CA GLY A 232 -17.35 34.16 -5.71
C GLY A 232 -17.33 32.86 -6.51
N SER A 233 -17.59 31.70 -5.89
CA SER A 233 -17.85 30.49 -6.69
C SER A 233 -19.17 30.66 -7.44
N LYS A 234 -19.08 30.84 -8.77
CA LYS A 234 -20.21 30.95 -9.71
C LYS A 234 -20.94 29.62 -9.93
N TYR A 235 -20.47 28.54 -9.29
CA TYR A 235 -20.99 27.19 -9.45
C TYR A 235 -21.81 26.78 -8.22
N PRO A 236 -23.01 26.21 -8.40
CA PRO A 236 -23.86 25.81 -7.29
C PRO A 236 -23.16 24.75 -6.44
N VAL A 237 -23.35 24.83 -5.13
CA VAL A 237 -22.86 23.86 -4.14
C VAL A 237 -23.60 22.53 -4.36
N GLY A 238 -23.08 21.70 -5.25
CA GLY A 238 -23.65 20.40 -5.61
C GLY A 238 -23.03 19.28 -4.78
N GLY A 239 -23.42 19.16 -3.51
CA GLY A 239 -23.01 18.03 -2.67
C GLY A 239 -23.25 18.31 -1.19
N ALA A 240 -23.79 17.32 -0.47
CA ALA A 240 -24.14 17.40 0.94
C ALA A 240 -22.99 18.01 1.78
N LEU A 241 -23.24 19.18 2.35
CA LEU A 241 -22.43 19.80 3.39
C LEU A 241 -22.40 18.85 4.59
N HIS A 242 -21.37 18.02 4.68
CA HIS A 242 -21.07 17.32 5.94
C HIS A 242 -20.45 18.33 6.91
N GLN A 243 -21.28 18.97 7.73
CA GLN A 243 -20.82 19.61 8.95
C GLN A 243 -20.34 18.50 9.90
N THR A 244 -19.04 18.44 10.17
CA THR A 244 -18.47 17.51 11.14
C THR A 244 -17.95 18.26 12.35
N ASN A 245 -18.22 17.72 13.54
CA ASN A 245 -17.74 18.21 14.83
C ASN A 245 -16.22 18.47 14.81
N GLU A 246 -15.83 19.64 15.32
CA GLU A 246 -14.52 20.31 15.15
C GLU A 246 -13.30 19.56 15.75
N LYS A 247 -13.49 18.46 16.48
CA LYS A 247 -12.43 17.90 17.35
C LYS A 247 -11.47 16.90 16.68
N SER A 248 -11.58 16.60 15.39
CA SER A 248 -10.69 15.61 14.73
C SER A 248 -10.39 15.85 13.25
N VAL A 249 -10.55 17.08 12.79
CA VAL A 249 -10.43 17.44 11.37
C VAL A 249 -9.06 18.11 11.15
N GLY A 250 -8.27 17.60 10.20
CA GLY A 250 -6.97 18.19 9.87
C GLY A 250 -7.10 19.65 9.41
N ALA A 251 -6.03 20.44 9.54
CA ALA A 251 -6.03 21.83 9.09
C ALA A 251 -6.38 21.94 7.59
N ALA A 252 -7.26 22.87 7.23
CA ALA A 252 -7.59 23.17 5.85
C ALA A 252 -6.36 23.71 5.12
N LYS A 253 -6.05 23.15 3.96
CA LYS A 253 -4.89 23.54 3.15
C LYS A 253 -5.37 24.07 1.81
N ASP A 254 -4.79 25.18 1.37
CA ASP A 254 -5.13 25.75 0.08
C ASP A 254 -4.83 24.77 -1.06
N ALA A 255 -5.76 24.74 -2.00
CA ALA A 255 -5.70 23.90 -3.17
C ALA A 255 -6.29 24.60 -4.39
N CYS A 256 -5.60 24.47 -5.52
CA CYS A 256 -6.01 25.03 -6.79
C CYS A 256 -5.90 23.98 -7.90
N THR A 257 -6.96 23.84 -8.69
CA THR A 257 -7.00 22.98 -9.88
C THR A 257 -7.66 23.72 -11.03
N LYS A 258 -7.03 23.67 -12.20
CA LYS A 258 -7.64 24.09 -13.46
C LYS A 258 -8.26 22.89 -14.18
N PHE A 259 -9.40 23.09 -14.81
CA PHE A 259 -10.15 22.06 -15.52
C PHE A 259 -10.51 22.54 -16.91
N LYS A 260 -10.31 21.68 -17.90
CA LYS A 260 -10.71 21.91 -19.28
C LYS A 260 -11.45 20.69 -19.81
N ARG A 261 -12.68 20.88 -20.28
CA ARG A 261 -13.40 19.79 -20.97
C ARG A 261 -12.71 19.51 -22.31
N LEU A 262 -12.44 18.23 -22.57
CA LEU A 262 -11.92 17.75 -23.84
C LEU A 262 -13.05 17.27 -24.76
N SER A 263 -14.00 16.51 -24.21
CA SER A 263 -15.15 15.99 -24.94
C SER A 263 -16.34 15.75 -24.01
N SER A 264 -17.53 15.57 -24.58
CA SER A 264 -18.72 15.11 -23.87
C SER A 264 -19.65 14.36 -24.81
N ASN A 265 -20.33 13.35 -24.29
CA ASN A 265 -21.39 12.61 -24.98
C ASN A 265 -22.80 12.94 -24.43
N GLY A 266 -22.94 14.01 -23.65
CA GLY A 266 -24.20 14.40 -22.99
C GLY A 266 -24.42 13.79 -21.60
N GLU A 267 -23.95 12.55 -21.37
CA GLU A 267 -24.06 11.88 -20.06
C GLU A 267 -22.77 12.00 -19.23
N TYR A 268 -21.62 11.93 -19.90
CA TYR A 268 -20.30 12.04 -19.32
C TYR A 268 -19.47 13.09 -20.05
N SER A 269 -18.42 13.55 -19.39
CA SER A 269 -17.39 14.39 -20.00
C SER A 269 -15.99 13.84 -19.71
N ILE A 270 -15.09 13.98 -20.68
CA ILE A 270 -13.66 13.80 -20.46
C ILE A 270 -13.06 15.16 -20.12
N VAL A 271 -12.40 15.26 -18.98
CA VAL A 271 -11.89 16.51 -18.43
C VAL A 271 -10.39 16.39 -18.17
N GLN A 272 -9.63 17.31 -18.75
CA GLN A 272 -8.24 17.54 -18.38
C GLN A 272 -8.19 18.33 -17.07
N CYS A 273 -7.51 17.77 -16.08
CA CYS A 273 -7.33 18.34 -14.75
C CYS A 273 -5.86 18.71 -14.54
N MET A 274 -5.60 19.96 -14.20
CA MET A 274 -4.25 20.51 -14.02
C MET A 274 -4.11 21.06 -12.60
N PRO A 275 -3.80 20.21 -11.61
CA PRO A 275 -3.68 20.64 -10.22
C PRO A 275 -2.38 21.43 -10.02
N LEU A 276 -2.49 22.67 -9.52
CA LEU A 276 -1.32 23.48 -9.18
C LEU A 276 -0.73 23.04 -7.84
N THR A 277 -1.58 22.64 -6.90
CA THR A 277 -1.20 22.04 -5.61
C THR A 277 -1.25 20.50 -5.64
N GLY A 278 -0.92 19.83 -4.53
CA GLY A 278 -0.97 18.37 -4.42
C GLY A 278 -1.54 17.89 -3.08
N ARG A 279 -2.85 18.06 -2.86
CA ARG A 279 -3.54 17.55 -1.66
C ARG A 279 -4.15 16.17 -1.91
N THR A 280 -4.28 15.36 -0.86
CA THR A 280 -4.94 14.04 -0.94
C THR A 280 -6.33 14.17 -1.53
N HIS A 281 -6.65 13.35 -2.54
CA HIS A 281 -7.93 13.36 -3.27
C HIS A 281 -8.33 14.73 -3.87
N GLN A 282 -7.40 15.67 -4.09
CA GLN A 282 -7.72 17.05 -4.51
C GLN A 282 -8.60 17.11 -5.76
N ILE A 283 -8.20 16.43 -6.84
CA ILE A 283 -8.97 16.41 -8.10
C ILE A 283 -10.36 15.83 -7.87
N ARG A 284 -10.45 14.72 -7.13
CA ARG A 284 -11.70 13.99 -6.87
C ARG A 284 -12.71 14.87 -6.13
N VAL A 285 -12.28 15.52 -5.04
CA VAL A 285 -13.15 16.38 -4.23
C VAL A 285 -13.47 17.71 -4.91
N HIS A 286 -12.55 18.26 -5.71
CA HIS A 286 -12.81 19.47 -6.51
C HIS A 286 -13.86 19.21 -7.60
N LEU A 287 -13.74 18.11 -8.33
CA LEU A 287 -14.72 17.69 -9.35
C LEU A 287 -16.09 17.42 -8.72
N GLN A 288 -16.14 16.74 -7.58
CA GLN A 288 -17.36 16.59 -6.79
C GLN A 288 -17.96 17.94 -6.41
N HIS A 289 -17.15 18.86 -5.87
CA HIS A 289 -17.61 20.18 -5.44
C HIS A 289 -18.21 21.00 -6.59
N LEU A 290 -17.68 20.84 -7.82
CA LEU A 290 -18.22 21.44 -9.03
C LEU A 290 -19.50 20.76 -9.55
N GLY A 291 -20.00 19.71 -8.88
CA GLY A 291 -21.18 18.95 -9.30
C GLY A 291 -20.90 17.88 -10.37
N HIS A 292 -19.63 17.62 -10.68
CA HIS A 292 -19.20 16.69 -11.72
C HIS A 292 -18.24 15.64 -11.16
N PRO A 293 -18.66 14.78 -10.22
CA PRO A 293 -17.76 13.77 -9.64
C PRO A 293 -17.27 12.79 -10.72
N ILE A 294 -16.10 12.21 -10.49
CA ILE A 294 -15.59 11.10 -11.31
C ILE A 294 -16.61 9.97 -11.30
N ALA A 295 -16.96 9.45 -12.47
CA ALA A 295 -18.21 8.72 -12.62
C ALA A 295 -18.26 7.37 -11.89
N ASN A 296 -17.11 6.71 -11.71
CA ASN A 296 -16.97 5.46 -10.96
C ASN A 296 -16.29 5.66 -9.59
N ASP A 297 -16.32 6.87 -9.04
CA ASP A 297 -15.74 7.15 -7.73
C ASP A 297 -16.75 6.92 -6.60
N ASP A 298 -16.81 5.72 -6.05
CA ASP A 298 -17.77 5.36 -4.99
C ASP A 298 -17.69 6.28 -3.77
N LEU A 299 -16.52 6.85 -3.48
CA LEU A 299 -16.32 7.72 -2.31
C LEU A 299 -16.92 9.11 -2.50
N TYR A 300 -16.94 9.61 -3.73
CA TYR A 300 -17.33 11.00 -4.04
C TYR A 300 -18.58 11.13 -4.92
N ALA A 301 -18.95 10.08 -5.65
CA ALA A 301 -20.14 10.04 -6.49
C ALA A 301 -21.37 9.41 -5.80
N SER A 302 -21.20 8.78 -4.63
CA SER A 302 -22.29 8.20 -3.85
C SER A 302 -22.96 9.24 -2.94
N HIS A 303 -24.30 9.17 -2.84
CA HIS A 303 -25.08 9.95 -1.87
C HIS A 303 -24.84 9.50 -0.43
N ASN A 304 -24.52 8.22 -0.21
CA ASN A 304 -24.18 7.66 1.09
C ASN A 304 -22.83 6.94 0.99
N PRO A 305 -21.71 7.69 1.00
CA PRO A 305 -20.39 7.09 0.87
C PRO A 305 -20.10 6.18 2.07
N PRO A 306 -19.37 5.07 1.88
CA PRO A 306 -19.01 4.18 2.97
C PRO A 306 -18.18 4.94 4.00
N LYS A 307 -18.63 4.94 5.26
CA LYS A 307 -17.92 5.55 6.38
C LYS A 307 -17.01 4.53 7.03
N ARG A 308 -15.72 4.82 7.10
CA ARG A 308 -14.74 3.90 7.70
C ARG A 308 -15.00 3.68 9.18
N THR A 309 -15.53 4.68 9.88
CA THR A 309 -15.88 4.53 11.30
C THR A 309 -17.03 3.57 11.54
N GLU A 310 -17.97 3.46 10.59
CA GLU A 310 -19.13 2.56 10.68
C GLU A 310 -18.78 1.16 10.13
N THR A 311 -18.15 1.10 8.96
CA THR A 311 -17.88 -0.17 8.28
C THR A 311 -16.56 -0.80 8.71
N GLY A 312 -15.62 -0.04 9.24
CA GLY A 312 -14.20 -0.42 9.31
C GLY A 312 -13.50 -0.31 7.94
N THR A 313 -12.18 -0.19 7.96
CA THR A 313 -11.32 -0.39 6.79
C THR A 313 -11.49 -1.80 6.23
N ASN A 314 -11.09 -2.06 4.98
CA ASN A 314 -11.10 -3.43 4.44
C ASN A 314 -10.31 -4.38 5.36
N ALA A 315 -9.20 -3.89 5.94
CA ALA A 315 -8.43 -4.60 6.94
C ALA A 315 -9.24 -4.98 8.20
N GLU A 316 -9.97 -4.04 8.76
CA GLU A 316 -10.78 -4.27 9.96
C GLU A 316 -12.03 -5.10 9.66
N ARG A 317 -12.59 -4.97 8.45
CA ARG A 317 -13.71 -5.82 7.99
C ARG A 317 -13.28 -7.27 7.82
N ALA A 318 -12.12 -7.49 7.21
CA ALA A 318 -11.48 -8.81 7.14
C ALA A 318 -11.43 -9.42 8.54
N ALA A 319 -10.82 -8.69 9.49
CA ALA A 319 -10.66 -9.15 10.87
C ALA A 319 -11.98 -9.37 11.63
N ARG A 320 -13.07 -8.64 11.30
CA ARG A 320 -14.38 -8.78 11.98
C ARG A 320 -15.22 -9.94 11.46
N LEU A 321 -15.26 -10.16 10.14
CA LEU A 321 -15.96 -11.30 9.55
C LEU A 321 -15.41 -12.62 10.11
N GLU A 322 -14.11 -12.64 10.40
CA GLU A 322 -13.37 -13.76 10.98
C GLU A 322 -13.85 -14.16 12.39
N VAL A 323 -14.29 -13.21 13.24
CA VAL A 323 -14.78 -13.53 14.60
C VAL A 323 -16.14 -14.24 14.57
N THR A 324 -16.97 -13.96 13.56
CA THR A 324 -18.33 -14.51 13.46
C THR A 324 -18.41 -15.94 12.90
N THR A 325 -17.34 -16.41 12.26
CA THR A 325 -17.27 -17.73 11.62
C THR A 325 -16.52 -18.78 12.43
N ALA A 326 -16.12 -18.49 13.67
CA ALA A 326 -15.51 -19.48 14.55
C ALA A 326 -16.52 -20.64 14.82
N PRO A 327 -16.14 -21.92 14.67
CA PRO A 327 -17.05 -23.03 14.91
C PRO A 327 -17.41 -23.10 16.40
N SER A 328 -18.71 -23.22 16.70
CA SER A 328 -19.21 -23.54 18.04
C SER A 328 -18.55 -24.81 18.58
N GLU A 329 -18.03 -24.76 19.80
CA GLU A 329 -17.50 -25.88 20.58
C GLU A 329 -18.41 -27.12 20.51
N SER A 330 -18.16 -28.02 19.56
CA SER A 330 -18.81 -29.34 19.55
C SER A 330 -18.06 -30.33 18.66
N SER A 331 -16.75 -30.47 18.83
CA SER A 331 -16.00 -31.64 18.32
C SER A 331 -14.67 -31.85 19.04
N LEU A 332 -14.69 -31.83 20.38
CA LEU A 332 -13.62 -32.44 21.19
C LEU A 332 -13.77 -33.97 21.12
N LYS A 333 -13.02 -34.64 20.23
CA LYS A 333 -12.70 -36.06 20.37
C LYS A 333 -11.23 -36.23 20.78
N ARG A 334 -11.09 -36.15 22.10
CA ARG A 334 -9.95 -36.53 22.93
C ARG A 334 -9.42 -37.92 22.53
N ARG A 335 -8.18 -38.03 22.04
CA ARG A 335 -7.41 -39.28 22.06
C ARG A 335 -6.25 -39.11 23.04
N ARG A 336 -6.35 -39.82 24.16
CA ARG A 336 -5.30 -40.01 25.17
C ARG A 336 -4.26 -41.00 24.63
N ILE A 337 -2.97 -40.67 24.75
CA ILE A 337 -1.82 -41.59 24.82
C ILE A 337 -0.80 -40.87 25.74
N SER A 338 -0.87 -41.10 27.05
CA SER A 338 0.01 -41.92 27.89
C SER A 338 1.48 -41.45 27.93
N GLU A 339 1.84 -40.87 29.06
CA GLU A 339 3.21 -40.69 29.56
C GLU A 339 3.91 -42.04 29.65
N ASP A 340 5.14 -42.15 29.13
CA ASP A 340 6.23 -42.70 29.93
C ASP A 340 7.61 -42.41 29.31
N SER A 341 8.61 -42.37 30.20
CA SER A 341 10.07 -42.43 29.97
C SER A 341 10.86 -41.12 29.75
N LEU A 342 11.32 -40.58 30.89
CA LEU A 342 12.54 -39.79 31.05
C LEU A 342 13.80 -40.55 30.57
N SER A 343 14.76 -39.82 29.99
CA SER A 343 16.17 -39.89 30.44
C SER A 343 17.02 -38.72 29.92
N THR A 344 17.41 -37.86 30.86
CA THR A 344 18.74 -37.23 31.05
C THR A 344 19.80 -37.28 29.93
N VAL A 345 20.27 -36.10 29.51
CA VAL A 345 21.71 -35.83 29.30
C VAL A 345 22.03 -34.40 29.79
N LYS A 346 23.15 -34.29 30.49
CA LYS A 346 23.71 -33.10 31.17
C LYS A 346 24.66 -32.30 30.26
N GLU A 347 24.78 -31.01 30.61
CA GLU A 347 25.99 -30.16 30.71
C GLU A 347 26.98 -30.06 29.52
N ASP A 348 27.19 -28.84 28.99
CA ASP A 348 28.37 -27.99 29.31
C ASP A 348 28.39 -26.73 28.40
N SER A 349 28.36 -25.53 28.98
CA SER A 349 29.49 -24.59 29.21
C SER A 349 30.00 -23.88 27.93
N SER A 350 29.66 -22.60 27.76
CA SER A 350 30.53 -21.43 27.98
C SER A 350 31.56 -21.15 26.87
N HIS A 351 31.41 -20.06 26.13
CA HIS A 351 32.33 -18.92 26.25
C HIS A 351 31.85 -17.70 25.43
N CYS A 352 31.91 -16.56 26.09
CA CYS A 352 31.79 -15.22 25.56
C CYS A 352 33.13 -14.78 24.94
N VAL A 353 33.09 -14.08 23.81
CA VAL A 353 34.13 -13.10 23.46
C VAL A 353 33.45 -11.84 22.91
N SER A 354 33.95 -10.72 23.42
CA SER A 354 33.49 -9.34 23.30
C SER A 354 34.29 -8.54 22.26
N MET A 355 33.76 -7.35 21.94
CA MET A 355 34.40 -6.13 21.37
C MET A 355 34.49 -6.08 19.84
N ALA A 356 33.76 -5.16 19.17
CA ALA A 356 34.09 -3.74 18.88
C ALA A 356 35.21 -3.63 17.83
N GLU A 357 35.27 -2.72 16.85
CA GLU A 357 34.52 -1.57 16.36
C GLU A 357 35.13 -1.27 14.97
N ASP A 358 34.39 -0.54 14.12
CA ASP A 358 34.81 0.31 12.99
C ASP A 358 36.19 0.16 12.32
N ARG A 359 36.17 0.13 10.97
CA ARG A 359 36.87 1.13 10.14
C ARG A 359 36.50 1.06 8.66
N LEU A 360 36.22 2.24 8.12
CA LEU A 360 36.19 2.57 6.70
C LEU A 360 37.55 2.31 6.04
N SER A 361 37.53 1.84 4.79
CA SER A 361 38.48 2.30 3.78
C SER A 361 37.84 2.32 2.39
N SER A 362 37.93 3.49 1.79
CA SER A 362 37.87 3.79 0.36
C SER A 362 38.73 2.83 -0.46
N ASP A 363 38.27 2.50 -1.66
CA ASP A 363 39.08 2.67 -2.88
C ASP A 363 38.16 2.68 -4.11
N ASP A 364 38.35 3.71 -4.92
CA ASP A 364 37.66 4.05 -6.17
C ASP A 364 38.31 3.36 -7.38
N ASN A 365 37.54 3.36 -8.48
CA ASN A 365 37.90 3.20 -9.90
C ASN A 365 38.03 1.76 -10.44
N VAL A 366 37.58 1.41 -11.66
CA VAL A 366 36.90 2.08 -12.79
C VAL A 366 36.44 0.94 -13.72
N GLU A 367 35.33 1.11 -14.46
CA GLU A 367 35.17 0.85 -15.90
C GLU A 367 33.69 0.73 -16.30
N ASP A 368 33.23 1.83 -16.92
CA ASP A 368 32.06 1.94 -17.76
C ASP A 368 32.20 1.06 -19.02
N ALA A 369 31.28 0.11 -19.20
CA ALA A 369 30.87 -0.39 -20.52
C ALA A 369 29.67 -1.33 -20.37
N GLU A 370 28.44 -0.83 -20.29
CA GLU A 370 27.25 -1.60 -20.65
C GLU A 370 26.03 -0.70 -20.94
N GLU A 371 26.23 0.29 -21.81
CA GLU A 371 25.16 1.11 -22.38
C GLU A 371 24.86 0.66 -23.82
N SER A 372 24.19 -0.49 -23.99
CA SER A 372 23.25 -0.80 -25.09
C SER A 372 22.84 -2.29 -25.11
N ALA A 373 22.07 -2.77 -24.13
CA ALA A 373 21.48 -4.14 -24.21
C ALA A 373 20.19 -4.35 -23.39
N LEU A 374 19.41 -3.30 -23.11
CA LEU A 374 18.14 -3.39 -22.38
C LEU A 374 16.94 -2.80 -23.14
N SER A 375 17.02 -2.76 -24.47
CA SER A 375 15.82 -2.71 -25.32
C SER A 375 15.60 -4.12 -25.85
N GLN A 376 14.45 -4.74 -25.50
CA GLN A 376 14.03 -6.11 -25.86
C GLN A 376 14.54 -7.26 -24.98
N LYS A 377 14.35 -7.18 -23.64
CA LYS A 377 14.25 -8.42 -22.85
C LYS A 377 12.81 -8.95 -22.91
N ALA A 378 12.69 -10.22 -23.27
CA ALA A 378 11.43 -10.96 -23.40
C ALA A 378 10.59 -10.88 -22.11
N LYS A 379 9.26 -10.89 -22.28
CA LYS A 379 8.28 -10.94 -21.18
C LYS A 379 8.68 -12.04 -20.19
N PRO A 380 8.67 -11.79 -18.87
CA PRO A 380 8.96 -12.83 -17.89
C PRO A 380 7.95 -13.97 -18.06
N ASP A 381 8.45 -15.21 -18.03
CA ASP A 381 7.64 -16.41 -18.10
C ASP A 381 6.65 -16.40 -16.92
N ASN A 382 5.41 -16.06 -17.24
CA ASN A 382 4.31 -16.04 -16.28
C ASN A 382 4.07 -17.47 -15.80
N VAL A 383 4.18 -17.70 -14.50
CA VAL A 383 3.72 -18.94 -13.89
C VAL A 383 2.19 -18.96 -13.97
N PHE A 384 1.66 -19.60 -15.02
CA PHE A 384 0.23 -19.82 -15.21
C PHE A 384 -0.26 -20.91 -14.26
N MET A 385 -1.33 -20.63 -13.53
CA MET A 385 -2.07 -21.65 -12.78
C MET A 385 -2.81 -22.57 -13.76
N ALA A 386 -2.38 -23.82 -13.83
CA ALA A 386 -3.21 -24.94 -14.26
C ALA A 386 -3.64 -25.70 -13.00
N GLY A 387 -4.87 -25.47 -12.52
CA GLY A 387 -5.44 -26.14 -11.35
C GLY A 387 -5.41 -25.31 -10.06
N ASN A 388 -6.47 -25.41 -9.27
CA ASN A 388 -6.80 -24.57 -8.11
C ASN A 388 -5.89 -24.74 -6.86
N GLU A 389 -4.74 -25.41 -6.94
CA GLU A 389 -3.93 -25.72 -5.76
C GLU A 389 -2.63 -24.94 -5.75
N VAL A 390 -2.69 -23.72 -5.22
CA VAL A 390 -1.48 -23.02 -4.77
C VAL A 390 -1.05 -23.63 -3.45
N ASN A 391 -0.03 -24.48 -3.46
CA ASN A 391 0.54 -24.99 -2.22
C ASN A 391 1.37 -23.88 -1.55
N PHE A 392 1.04 -23.55 -0.30
CA PHE A 392 1.82 -22.67 0.58
C PHE A 392 1.67 -23.13 2.03
N VAL A 393 2.62 -22.75 2.88
CA VAL A 393 2.61 -23.15 4.29
C VAL A 393 1.43 -22.50 5.00
N VAL A 394 0.52 -23.33 5.50
CA VAL A 394 -0.64 -22.89 6.29
C VAL A 394 -0.22 -22.70 7.74
N ASP A 395 -0.64 -21.58 8.32
CA ASP A 395 -0.26 -21.19 9.67
C ASP A 395 -1.48 -21.19 10.59
N SER A 396 -1.44 -21.96 11.68
CA SER A 396 -2.57 -22.14 12.59
C SER A 396 -2.98 -20.88 13.35
N LEU A 397 -2.06 -19.93 13.52
CA LEU A 397 -2.32 -18.62 14.15
C LEU A 397 -2.64 -17.53 13.11
N CYS A 398 -2.68 -17.87 11.82
CA CYS A 398 -3.05 -16.95 10.78
C CYS A 398 -4.57 -16.97 10.57
N THR A 399 -5.20 -15.81 10.71
CA THR A 399 -6.64 -15.67 10.55
C THR A 399 -7.09 -15.68 9.09
N HIS A 400 -6.17 -15.54 8.13
CA HIS A 400 -6.47 -15.56 6.70
C HIS A 400 -6.22 -16.94 6.06
N CYS A 401 -5.48 -17.82 6.74
CA CYS A 401 -5.26 -19.17 6.26
C CYS A 401 -6.56 -20.00 6.25
N PRO A 402 -6.78 -20.88 5.26
CA PRO A 402 -5.89 -21.25 4.14
C PRO A 402 -6.12 -20.43 2.86
N ASN A 403 -6.74 -19.26 2.93
CA ASN A 403 -6.97 -18.42 1.76
C ASN A 403 -5.67 -17.73 1.31
N LEU A 404 -5.49 -17.54 0.00
CA LEU A 404 -4.30 -16.89 -0.54
C LEU A 404 -4.26 -15.38 -0.22
N TRP A 405 -5.40 -14.75 0.03
CA TRP A 405 -5.52 -13.32 0.35
C TRP A 405 -6.39 -13.10 1.59
N PRO A 406 -6.35 -11.90 2.22
CA PRO A 406 -7.23 -11.56 3.33
C PRO A 406 -8.71 -11.53 2.92
N SER A 407 -9.59 -12.02 3.79
CA SER A 407 -11.05 -11.92 3.62
C SER A 407 -11.50 -10.46 3.41
N GLY A 408 -12.59 -10.22 2.68
CA GLY A 408 -13.10 -8.87 2.36
C GLY A 408 -12.48 -8.22 1.12
N TYR A 409 -11.64 -8.95 0.37
CA TYR A 409 -11.07 -8.53 -0.92
C TYR A 409 -11.55 -9.40 -2.09
N GLU A 410 -12.70 -10.06 -1.96
CA GLU A 410 -13.28 -10.96 -2.96
C GLU A 410 -13.89 -10.22 -4.17
N GLY A 411 -14.13 -8.91 -4.05
CA GLY A 411 -14.68 -8.09 -5.11
C GLY A 411 -13.64 -7.62 -6.13
N LYS A 412 -14.06 -7.48 -7.40
CA LYS A 412 -13.24 -6.78 -8.41
C LYS A 412 -13.21 -5.30 -8.07
N GLU A 413 -12.07 -4.81 -7.57
CA GLU A 413 -11.87 -3.37 -7.40
C GLU A 413 -11.58 -2.72 -8.75
N HIS A 414 -12.57 -2.00 -9.28
CA HIS A 414 -12.38 -1.26 -10.52
C HIS A 414 -11.46 -0.05 -10.30
N GLY A 415 -10.53 0.15 -11.24
CA GLY A 415 -9.68 1.34 -11.26
C GLY A 415 -10.51 2.62 -11.37
N LEU A 416 -10.04 3.70 -10.76
CA LEU A 416 -10.69 5.00 -10.86
C LEU A 416 -10.54 5.53 -12.30
N TRP A 417 -11.59 6.14 -12.86
CA TRP A 417 -11.49 6.89 -14.13
C TRP A 417 -10.85 8.26 -13.92
N LEU A 418 -9.67 8.21 -13.31
CA LEU A 418 -8.72 9.29 -13.11
C LEU A 418 -7.35 8.74 -13.44
N HIS A 419 -6.68 9.39 -14.37
CA HIS A 419 -5.43 8.92 -14.94
C HIS A 419 -4.42 10.06 -15.01
N CYS A 420 -3.22 9.84 -14.48
CA CYS A 420 -2.13 10.80 -14.55
C CYS A 420 -1.46 10.74 -15.93
N LYS A 421 -1.67 11.73 -16.78
CA LYS A 421 -1.18 11.74 -18.17
C LYS A 421 0.28 12.17 -18.27
N SER A 422 0.65 13.24 -17.59
CA SER A 422 1.97 13.85 -17.74
C SER A 422 2.41 14.70 -16.56
N TYR A 423 3.73 14.83 -16.45
CA TYR A 423 4.43 15.79 -15.62
C TYR A 423 5.45 16.50 -16.51
N SER A 424 5.61 17.81 -16.32
CA SER A 424 6.64 18.57 -17.03
C SER A 424 7.16 19.75 -16.21
N SER A 425 8.40 20.13 -16.47
CA SER A 425 9.04 21.36 -16.03
C SER A 425 9.50 22.17 -17.24
N ASP A 426 10.30 23.20 -17.01
CA ASP A 426 11.05 23.92 -18.04
C ASP A 426 12.19 23.09 -18.65
N ARG A 427 12.65 22.03 -17.97
CA ARG A 427 13.82 21.23 -18.36
C ARG A 427 13.49 19.84 -18.90
N TRP A 428 12.35 19.28 -18.53
CA TRP A 428 11.99 17.90 -18.85
C TRP A 428 10.48 17.76 -19.00
N SER A 429 10.06 16.73 -19.73
CA SER A 429 8.64 16.39 -19.90
C SER A 429 8.50 14.89 -20.05
N TYR A 430 7.66 14.29 -19.21
CA TYR A 430 7.33 12.87 -19.28
C TYR A 430 5.83 12.70 -19.45
N GLU A 431 5.44 11.70 -20.25
CA GLU A 431 4.04 11.37 -20.48
C GLU A 431 3.81 9.87 -20.66
N CYS A 432 2.59 9.41 -20.39
CA CYS A 432 2.16 8.05 -20.68
C CYS A 432 1.01 8.02 -21.69
N PRO A 433 0.69 6.85 -22.28
CA PRO A 433 -0.48 6.71 -23.14
C PRO A 433 -1.79 6.96 -22.40
N LEU A 434 -2.83 7.36 -23.13
CA LEU A 434 -4.18 7.46 -22.59
C LEU A 434 -4.78 6.07 -22.33
N PRO A 435 -5.59 5.90 -21.28
CA PRO A 435 -6.33 4.66 -21.03
C PRO A 435 -7.47 4.51 -22.05
N SER A 436 -7.92 3.27 -22.27
CA SER A 436 -8.98 2.93 -23.24
C SER A 436 -10.24 3.77 -23.06
N TRP A 437 -10.74 3.87 -21.82
CA TRP A 437 -11.94 4.64 -21.50
C TRP A 437 -11.86 6.13 -21.84
N ALA A 438 -10.64 6.70 -21.93
CA ALA A 438 -10.43 8.08 -22.37
C ALA A 438 -10.32 8.15 -23.90
N LYS A 439 -9.58 7.24 -24.52
CA LYS A 439 -9.38 7.17 -25.98
C LYS A 439 -10.70 6.99 -26.73
N GLU A 440 -11.58 6.13 -26.24
CA GLU A 440 -12.88 5.85 -26.87
C GLU A 440 -13.86 7.02 -26.78
N SER A 441 -13.60 7.98 -25.90
CA SER A 441 -14.48 9.12 -25.63
C SER A 441 -13.93 10.45 -26.18
N LEU A 442 -12.73 10.46 -26.74
CA LEU A 442 -12.09 11.59 -27.43
C LEU A 442 -12.23 11.40 -28.94
#